data_AF-A0A3D2FQ20-F1
#
_entry.id   AF-A0A3D2FQ20-F1
#
_cell.length_a   1.000
_cell.length_b   1.000
_cell.length_c   1.000
_cell.angle_alpha   90.00
_cell.angle_beta   90.00
_cell.angle_gamma   90.00
#
_symmetry.space_group_name_H-M   'P 1'
#
loop_
_entity.id
_entity.type
_entity.pdbx_description
1 polymer ?
#
loop_
_entity_poly.entity_id
_entity_poly.type
_entity_poly.pdbx_seq_one_letter_code
_entity_poly.pdbx_strand_id
1 'polypeptide(L)'
;FGVFITILVQSSSITTSLMVPLAGAGILQLRQIFPYTLGANIGTTITALLASLVAGTHAPLAVAFGHLAFNIYGILLIWPIEKIRNIPIKMSEKFAAIAVRNRMVPMVYILVVFFLIPLTLIFIVR
;
A
#
# COMPACT_ATOMS: atom_id res chain seq x y z
N PHE A 1 4.58 -5.61 11.95
CA PHE A 1 4.91 -6.77 11.10
C PHE A 1 5.30 -6.34 9.68
N GLY A 2 4.50 -5.52 8.97
CA GLY A 2 4.79 -5.11 7.58
C GLY A 2 6.15 -4.42 7.39
N VAL A 3 6.50 -3.46 8.25
CA VAL A 3 7.81 -2.78 8.23
C VAL A 3 8.96 -3.79 8.24
N PHE A 4 8.93 -4.73 9.19
CA PHE A 4 9.98 -5.73 9.36
C PHE A 4 10.12 -6.64 8.16
N ILE A 5 9.00 -7.19 7.65
CA ILE A 5 9.04 -8.06 6.46
C ILE A 5 9.56 -7.30 5.24
N THR A 6 9.10 -6.07 5.03
CA THR A 6 9.57 -5.26 3.90
C THR A 6 11.04 -4.89 4.04
N ILE A 7 11.55 -4.58 5.23
CA ILE A 7 12.98 -4.31 5.43
C ILE A 7 13.82 -5.57 5.18
N LEU A 8 13.36 -6.74 5.63
CA LEU A 8 14.11 -7.99 5.46
C LEU A 8 14.17 -8.42 4.00
N VAL A 9 13.04 -8.34 3.30
CA VAL A 9 12.93 -8.79 1.90
C VAL A 9 13.27 -7.66 0.91
N GLN A 10 13.33 -6.41 1.38
CA GLN A 10 13.55 -5.19 0.57
C GLN A 10 12.54 -5.05 -0.58
N SER A 11 11.32 -5.57 -0.39
CA SER A 11 10.24 -5.54 -1.40
C SER A 11 8.87 -5.43 -0.75
N SER A 12 8.21 -4.30 -0.94
CA SER A 12 6.81 -4.11 -0.53
C SER A 12 5.84 -4.92 -1.38
N SER A 13 6.15 -5.19 -2.64
CA SER A 13 5.36 -6.09 -3.48
C SER A 13 5.33 -7.51 -2.91
N ILE A 14 6.47 -8.05 -2.46
CA ILE A 14 6.50 -9.38 -1.81
C ILE A 14 5.75 -9.34 -0.46
N THR A 15 5.95 -8.27 0.31
CA THR A 15 5.26 -8.10 1.61
C THR A 15 3.75 -8.05 1.42
N THR A 16 3.27 -7.29 0.44
CA THR A 16 1.83 -7.16 0.14
C THR A 16 1.24 -8.43 -0.47
N SER A 17 1.97 -9.14 -1.33
CA SER A 17 1.51 -10.42 -1.88
C SER A 17 1.38 -11.51 -0.83
N LEU A 18 2.24 -11.52 0.20
CA LEU A 18 2.14 -12.45 1.34
C LEU A 18 0.86 -12.26 2.16
N MET A 19 0.23 -11.08 2.11
CA MET A 19 -1.04 -10.83 2.82
C MET A 19 -2.15 -11.75 2.34
N VAL A 20 -2.21 -12.04 1.03
CA VAL A 20 -3.29 -12.82 0.41
C VAL A 20 -3.35 -14.25 0.96
N PRO A 21 -2.27 -15.07 0.91
CA PRO A 21 -2.29 -16.41 1.48
C PRO A 21 -2.43 -16.40 3.00
N LEU A 22 -1.82 -15.45 3.72
CA LEU A 22 -1.98 -15.34 5.17
C LEU A 22 -3.42 -15.00 5.59
N ALA A 23 -4.12 -14.18 4.80
CA ALA A 23 -5.53 -13.92 4.98
C ALA A 23 -6.40 -15.14 4.63
N GLY A 24 -6.05 -15.84 3.54
CA GLY A 24 -6.70 -17.11 3.16
C GLY A 24 -6.56 -18.20 4.22
N ALA A 25 -5.44 -18.24 4.94
CA ALA A 25 -5.19 -19.14 6.06
C ALA A 25 -5.81 -18.67 7.39
N GLY A 26 -6.46 -17.50 7.42
CA GLY A 26 -7.07 -16.92 8.64
C GLY A 26 -6.06 -16.34 9.63
N ILE A 27 -4.76 -16.29 9.29
CA ILE A 27 -3.69 -15.74 10.14
C ILE A 27 -3.77 -14.20 10.18
N LEU A 28 -4.12 -13.57 9.07
CA LEU A 28 -4.32 -12.13 8.97
C LEU A 28 -5.79 -11.77 8.69
N GLN A 29 -6.38 -10.97 9.56
CA GLN A 29 -7.70 -10.41 9.36
C GLN A 29 -7.66 -9.11 8.54
N LEU A 30 -8.76 -8.77 7.86
CA LEU A 30 -8.87 -7.55 7.04
C LEU A 30 -8.47 -6.28 7.79
N ARG A 31 -8.82 -6.18 9.08
CA ARG A 31 -8.46 -5.04 9.95
C ARG A 31 -6.97 -4.96 10.25
N GLN A 32 -6.26 -6.08 10.24
CA GLN A 32 -4.81 -6.16 10.44
C GLN A 32 -4.03 -5.88 9.15
N ILE A 33 -4.64 -6.12 7.98
CA ILE A 33 -4.05 -5.84 6.67
C ILE A 33 -3.75 -4.34 6.50
N PHE A 34 -4.60 -3.46 7.01
CA PHE A 34 -4.40 -2.01 6.90
C PHE A 34 -3.09 -1.52 7.57
N PRO A 35 -2.87 -1.70 8.89
CA PRO A 35 -1.59 -1.36 9.51
C PRO A 35 -0.40 -2.16 8.96
N TYR A 36 -0.62 -3.38 8.49
CA TYR A 36 0.42 -4.16 7.84
C TYR A 36 0.89 -3.51 6.53
N THR A 37 -0.04 -2.98 5.72
CA THR A 37 0.25 -2.24 4.48
C THR A 37 0.96 -0.91 4.76
N LEU A 38 0.49 -0.14 5.75
CA LEU A 38 1.16 1.09 6.18
C LEU A 38 2.62 0.82 6.61
N GLY A 39 2.84 -0.30 7.31
CA GLY A 39 4.18 -0.74 7.66
C GLY A 39 5.04 -1.08 6.44
N ALA A 40 4.49 -1.76 5.44
CA ALA A 40 5.22 -2.08 4.21
C ALA A 40 5.69 -0.82 3.45
N ASN A 41 4.87 0.23 3.45
CA ASN A 41 5.23 1.51 2.84
C ASN A 41 6.41 2.18 3.57
N ILE A 42 6.40 2.19 4.92
CA ILE A 42 7.56 2.65 5.70
C ILE A 42 8.79 1.79 5.38
N GLY A 43 8.65 0.46 5.34
CA GLY A 43 9.77 -0.43 5.05
C GLY A 43 10.45 -0.14 3.70
N THR A 44 9.68 0.24 2.68
CA THR A 44 10.20 0.61 1.35
C THR A 44 11.12 1.84 1.42
N THR A 45 10.85 2.78 2.32
CA THR A 45 11.69 3.98 2.49
C THR A 45 13.06 3.67 3.06
N ILE A 46 13.22 2.54 3.77
CA ILE A 46 14.52 2.07 4.25
C ILE A 46 15.40 1.64 3.08
N THR A 47 14.84 1.00 2.05
CA THR A 47 15.57 0.68 0.82
C THR A 47 16.15 1.94 0.18
N ALA A 48 15.34 3.00 0.07
CA ALA A 48 15.77 4.27 -0.49
C ALA A 48 16.84 4.95 0.38
N LEU A 49 16.71 4.87 1.71
CA LEU A 49 17.72 5.39 2.64
C LEU A 49 19.05 4.66 2.48
N LEU A 50 19.05 3.32 2.49
CA LEU A 50 20.26 2.52 2.28
C LEU A 50 20.92 2.84 0.93
N ALA A 51 20.13 2.91 -0.15
CA ALA A 51 20.64 3.28 -1.47
C ALA A 51 21.24 4.69 -1.48
N SER A 52 20.61 5.65 -0.79
CA SER A 52 21.09 7.03 -0.72
C SER A 52 22.41 7.17 0.05
N LEU A 53 22.66 6.32 1.05
CA LEU A 53 23.93 6.30 1.79
C LEU A 53 25.10 5.85 0.92
N VAL A 54 24.86 4.92 -0.02
CA VAL A 54 25.86 4.47 -0.99
C VAL A 54 26.17 5.54 -2.05
N ALA A 55 25.19 6.40 -2.37
CA ALA A 55 25.36 7.45 -3.38
C ALA A 55 26.34 8.58 -2.96
N GLY A 56 26.70 8.68 -1.68
CA GLY A 56 27.77 9.57 -1.18
C GLY A 56 27.50 11.08 -1.32
N THR A 57 26.28 11.48 -1.69
CA THR A 57 25.88 12.88 -1.89
C THR A 57 24.63 13.24 -1.09
N HIS A 58 24.45 14.53 -0.81
CA HIS A 58 23.33 14.99 0.02
C HIS A 58 21.97 14.96 -0.68
N ALA A 59 21.92 15.06 -2.01
CA ALA A 59 20.66 15.15 -2.73
C ALA A 59 19.82 13.84 -2.64
N PRO A 60 20.36 12.64 -2.92
CA PRO A 60 19.62 11.38 -2.74
C PRO A 60 19.19 11.15 -1.30
N LEU A 61 20.02 11.55 -0.34
CA LEU A 61 19.72 11.43 1.08
C LEU A 61 18.53 12.31 1.47
N ALA A 62 18.49 13.56 1.00
CA ALA A 62 17.37 14.47 1.23
C ALA A 62 16.06 13.92 0.64
N VAL A 63 16.10 13.32 -0.56
CA VAL A 63 14.93 12.69 -1.18
C VAL A 63 14.46 11.48 -0.36
N ALA A 64 15.38 10.63 0.08
CA ALA A 64 15.06 9.45 0.89
C ALA A 64 14.44 9.84 2.25
N PHE A 65 14.99 10.87 2.92
CA PHE A 65 14.40 11.42 4.15
C PHE A 65 13.04 12.06 3.90
N GLY A 66 12.87 12.79 2.80
CA GLY A 66 11.57 13.34 2.42
C GLY A 66 10.52 12.23 2.25
N HIS A 67 10.91 11.11 1.62
CA HIS A 67 10.02 9.96 1.44
C HIS A 67 9.67 9.27 2.77
N LEU A 68 10.64 9.06 3.66
CA LEU A 68 10.40 8.53 5.01
C LEU A 68 9.47 9.46 5.81
N ALA A 69 9.79 10.75 5.83
CA ALA A 69 9.04 11.76 6.57
C ALA A 69 7.59 11.83 6.09
N PHE A 70 7.36 11.87 4.77
CA PHE A 70 6.01 11.87 4.21
C PHE A 70 5.16 10.68 4.69
N ASN A 71 5.73 9.47 4.70
CA ASN A 71 5.04 8.29 5.18
C ASN A 71 4.76 8.35 6.69
N ILE A 72 5.74 8.75 7.51
CA ILE A 72 5.58 8.86 8.96
C ILE A 72 4.54 9.93 9.30
N TYR A 73 4.65 11.14 8.76
CA TYR A 73 3.71 12.22 9.03
C TYR A 73 2.30 11.89 8.52
N GLY A 74 2.17 11.29 7.34
CA GLY A 74 0.88 10.85 6.82
C GLY A 74 0.20 9.87 7.78
N ILE A 75 0.95 8.91 8.32
CA ILE A 75 0.43 7.97 9.32
C ILE A 75 0.11 8.69 10.63
N LEU A 76 0.98 9.56 11.14
CA LEU A 76 0.73 10.31 12.38
C LEU A 76 -0.48 11.24 12.30
N LEU A 77 -0.76 11.81 11.12
CA LEU A 77 -1.94 12.65 10.91
C LEU A 77 -3.23 11.83 10.81
N ILE A 78 -3.19 10.71 10.07
CA ILE A 78 -4.39 9.94 9.72
C ILE A 78 -4.74 8.89 10.80
N TRP A 79 -3.73 8.22 11.36
CA TRP A 79 -3.91 7.06 12.24
C TRP A 79 -4.66 7.35 13.55
N PRO A 80 -4.40 8.48 14.25
CA PRO A 80 -5.13 8.82 15.48
C PRO A 80 -6.61 9.11 15.23
N ILE A 81 -6.97 9.56 14.02
CA ILE A 81 -8.33 9.94 13.68
C ILE A 81 -9.10 8.69 13.28
N GLU A 82 -9.80 8.09 14.25
CA GLU A 82 -10.50 6.82 14.05
C GLU A 82 -11.50 6.84 12.89
N LYS A 83 -12.16 7.99 12.67
CA LYS A 83 -13.09 8.15 11.54
C LYS A 83 -12.38 7.94 10.21
N ILE A 84 -11.21 8.53 10.01
CA ILE A 84 -10.44 8.43 8.76
C ILE A 84 -9.84 7.03 8.62
N ARG A 85 -9.23 6.49 9.69
CA ARG A 85 -8.69 5.12 9.71
C ARG A 85 -9.72 4.07 9.30
N ASN A 86 -10.99 4.25 9.70
CA ASN A 86 -12.06 3.32 9.40
C ASN A 86 -12.65 3.46 7.99
N ILE A 87 -12.39 4.55 7.26
CA ILE A 87 -12.93 4.74 5.90
C ILE A 87 -12.40 3.64 4.95
N PRO A 88 -11.08 3.43 4.78
CA PRO A 88 -10.56 2.39 3.90
C PRO A 88 -11.06 0.99 4.29
N ILE A 89 -11.09 0.69 5.59
CA ILE A 89 -11.53 -0.62 6.09
C ILE A 89 -13.01 -0.87 5.74
N LYS A 90 -13.89 0.10 6.00
CA LYS A 90 -15.32 -0.02 5.67
C LYS A 90 -15.57 -0.09 4.17
N MET A 91 -14.78 0.63 3.37
CA MET A 91 -14.85 0.55 1.90
C MET A 91 -14.46 -0.85 1.41
N SER A 92 -13.39 -1.42 1.96
CA SER A 92 -12.95 -2.78 1.66
C SER A 92 -13.98 -3.83 2.09
N GLU A 93 -14.58 -3.69 3.28
CA GLU A 93 -15.65 -4.59 3.77
C GLU A 93 -16.88 -4.54 2.85
N LYS A 94 -17.33 -3.34 2.45
CA LYS A 94 -18.46 -3.17 1.52
C LYS A 94 -18.16 -3.75 0.14
N PHE A 95 -16.98 -3.46 -0.40
CA PHE A 95 -16.55 -3.98 -1.70
C PHE A 95 -16.48 -5.52 -1.68
N ALA A 96 -15.94 -6.10 -0.61
CA ALA A 96 -15.89 -7.54 -0.42
C ALA A 96 -17.30 -8.17 -0.37
N ALA A 97 -18.24 -7.56 0.36
CA ALA A 97 -19.62 -8.04 0.41
C ALA A 97 -20.29 -8.05 -0.98
N ILE A 98 -20.06 -7.00 -1.78
CA ILE A 98 -20.57 -6.94 -3.16
C ILE A 98 -19.88 -7.99 -4.05
N ALA A 99 -18.57 -8.16 -3.91
CA ALA A 99 -17.79 -9.14 -4.68
C ALA A 99 -18.22 -10.59 -4.42
N VAL A 100 -18.58 -10.93 -3.17
CA VAL A 100 -19.13 -12.24 -2.81
C VAL A 100 -20.49 -12.47 -3.45
N ARG A 101 -21.34 -11.43 -3.52
CA ARG A 101 -22.67 -11.53 -4.13
C ARG A 101 -22.63 -11.62 -5.65
N ASN A 102 -21.72 -10.88 -6.29
CA ASN A 102 -21.60 -10.86 -7.75
C ASN A 102 -20.12 -10.75 -8.18
N ARG A 103 -19.58 -11.86 -8.68
CA ARG A 103 -18.19 -11.97 -9.14
C ARG A 103 -17.88 -11.09 -10.36
N MET A 104 -18.88 -10.62 -11.10
CA MET A 104 -18.68 -9.71 -12.23
C MET A 104 -18.26 -8.31 -11.78
N VAL A 105 -18.72 -7.86 -10.60
CA VAL A 105 -18.41 -6.52 -10.10
C VAL A 105 -16.89 -6.29 -9.94
N PRO A 106 -16.13 -7.14 -9.23
CA PRO A 106 -14.68 -6.96 -9.13
C PRO A 106 -13.96 -7.11 -10.47
N MET A 107 -14.44 -7.97 -11.39
CA MET A 107 -13.86 -8.09 -12.73
C MET A 107 -14.02 -6.79 -13.53
N VAL A 108 -15.22 -6.23 -13.56
CA VAL A 108 -15.50 -4.94 -14.22
C VAL A 108 -14.72 -3.82 -13.55
N TYR A 109 -14.65 -3.80 -12.22
CA TYR A 109 -13.84 -2.83 -11.47
C TYR A 109 -12.37 -2.88 -11.90
N ILE A 110 -11.77 -4.07 -11.97
CA ILE A 110 -10.37 -4.24 -12.40
C ILE A 110 -10.19 -3.75 -13.84
N LEU A 111 -11.04 -4.20 -14.78
CA LEU A 111 -10.96 -3.80 -16.19
C LEU A 111 -11.11 -2.28 -16.36
N VAL A 112 -12.03 -1.66 -15.65
CA VAL A 112 -12.28 -0.23 -15.76
C VAL A 112 -11.15 0.58 -15.13
N VAL A 113 -10.80 0.29 -13.88
CA VAL A 113 -9.89 1.13 -13.08
C VAL A 113 -8.42 0.93 -13.47
N PHE A 114 -8.00 -0.31 -13.76
CA PHE A 114 -6.59 -0.61 -14.04
C PHE A 114 -6.26 -0.62 -15.54
N PHE A 115 -7.25 -0.72 -16.44
CA PHE A 115 -7.01 -0.76 -17.89
C PHE A 115 -7.69 0.38 -18.64
N LEU A 116 -9.03 0.47 -18.65
CA LEU A 116 -9.74 1.46 -19.46
C LEU A 116 -9.41 2.91 -19.08
N ILE A 117 -9.45 3.25 -17.78
CA ILE A 117 -9.16 4.61 -17.32
C ILE A 117 -7.72 5.03 -17.68
N PRO A 118 -6.66 4.27 -17.33
CA PRO A 118 -5.30 4.62 -17.72
C PRO A 118 -5.13 4.71 -19.24
N LEU A 119 -5.70 3.76 -20.00
CA LEU A 119 -5.57 3.72 -21.45
C LEU A 119 -6.23 4.94 -22.11
N THR A 120 -7.44 5.29 -21.70
CA THR A 120 -8.15 6.48 -22.20
C THR A 120 -7.41 7.78 -21.86
N LEU A 121 -6.89 7.91 -20.64
CA LEU A 121 -6.06 9.06 -20.26
C LEU A 121 -4.80 9.19 -21.13
N ILE A 122 -4.12 8.07 -21.40
CA ILE A 122 -2.94 8.07 -22.29
C ILE A 122 -3.31 8.52 -23.70
N PHE A 123 -4.45 8.09 -24.23
CA PHE A 123 -4.90 8.50 -25.57
C PHE A 123 -5.38 9.96 -25.65
N ILE A 124 -5.87 10.54 -24.56
CA ILE A 124 -6.32 11.95 -24.53
C ILE A 124 -5.13 12.90 -24.37
N VAL A 125 -4.10 12.50 -23.62
CA VAL A 125 -2.93 13.34 -23.30
C VAL A 125 -1.83 13.25 -24.36
N ARG A 126 -1.85 12.23 -25.22
CA ARG A 126 -1.01 12.14 -26.43
C ARG A 126 -1.67 12.84 -27.61
#